data_AF-A0A317JTK6-F1
#
_entry.id   AF-A0A317JTK6-F1
#
_cell.length_a   1.000
_cell.length_b   1.000
_cell.length_c   1.000
_cell.angle_alpha   90.00
_cell.angle_beta   90.00
_cell.angle_gamma   90.00
#
_symmetry.space_group_name_H-M   'P 1'
#
loop_
_entity.id
_entity.type
_entity.pdbx_description
1 polymer ?
#
loop_
_entity_poly.entity_id
_entity_poly.type
_entity_poly.pdbx_seq_one_letter_code
_entity_poly.pdbx_strand_id
1 'polypeptide(L)'
;MIESFAYPNQLYMHQTISSGPFENVLVSPGYIGTRSRANRLKKFLSWCDGQEKNRLLWLGIGIMGHIGMVLPLTLLAVLFLANNNFALWVLVLCANVPVLALNLAAQPPKVTIPVMLTSLIVNIVVIIVSFVTFLI
;
A
#
# COMPACT_ATOMS: atom_id res chain seq x y z
N MET A 1 27.46 29.42 51.66
CA MET A 1 28.42 30.30 50.97
C MET A 1 28.51 29.79 49.54
N ILE A 2 27.57 30.23 48.71
CA ILE A 2 27.76 31.20 47.61
C ILE A 2 28.33 30.47 46.38
N GLU A 3 27.44 29.97 45.52
CA GLU A 3 27.19 30.46 44.14
C GLU A 3 28.13 29.73 43.15
N SER A 4 27.84 29.44 41.88
CA SER A 4 26.90 30.01 40.91
C SER A 4 27.03 29.16 39.61
N PHE A 5 25.96 29.13 38.80
CA PHE A 5 25.89 29.16 37.32
C PHE A 5 26.87 28.28 36.47
N ALA A 6 26.52 27.64 35.36
CA ALA A 6 25.55 27.96 34.33
C ALA A 6 25.35 26.75 33.39
N TYR A 7 24.20 26.77 32.70
CA TYR A 7 23.66 25.77 31.80
C TYR A 7 24.46 25.56 30.51
N PRO A 8 24.39 24.36 29.90
CA PRO A 8 24.99 24.09 28.60
C PRO A 8 24.27 24.85 27.47
N ASN A 9 24.98 25.81 26.88
CA ASN A 9 24.93 26.19 25.47
C ASN A 9 23.59 26.01 24.73
N GLN A 10 22.64 26.89 25.04
CA GLN A 10 21.59 27.26 24.09
C GLN A 10 22.16 28.18 23.02
N LEU A 11 22.49 27.60 21.86
CA LEU A 11 22.77 28.34 20.64
C LEU A 11 21.46 28.89 20.08
N TYR A 12 21.07 30.08 20.56
CA TYR A 12 20.07 30.93 19.93
C TYR A 12 20.65 31.48 18.62
N MET A 13 20.37 30.82 17.49
CA MET A 13 20.53 31.44 16.18
C MET A 13 19.30 32.31 15.89
N HIS A 14 19.46 33.57 16.25
CA HIS A 14 18.57 34.69 15.95
C HIS A 14 18.84 35.14 14.52
N GLN A 15 18.07 34.67 13.54
CA GLN A 15 18.04 35.29 12.21
C GLN A 15 16.85 36.25 12.12
N THR A 16 17.14 37.51 12.44
CA THR A 16 16.33 38.67 12.14
C THR A 16 16.32 38.91 10.63
N ILE A 17 15.22 38.59 9.96
CA ILE A 17 14.90 39.12 8.64
C ILE A 17 13.81 40.18 8.82
N SER A 18 14.30 41.42 8.84
CA SER A 18 13.66 42.69 8.46
C SER A 18 12.17 42.66 8.12
N SER A 19 11.34 43.23 9.01
CA SER A 19 9.96 43.63 8.75
C SER A 19 9.92 44.91 7.89
N GLY A 20 9.76 44.76 6.57
CA GLY A 20 9.28 45.82 5.70
C GLY A 20 7.78 45.64 5.43
N PRO A 21 6.93 46.66 5.57
CA PRO A 21 5.51 46.54 5.28
C PRO A 21 5.29 46.70 3.77
N PHE A 22 5.24 45.59 3.04
CA PHE A 22 4.67 45.57 1.69
C PHE A 22 3.29 44.93 1.75
N GLU A 23 2.33 45.83 1.86
CA GLU A 23 0.91 45.69 1.62
C GLU A 23 0.65 45.05 0.25
N ASN A 24 0.06 43.86 0.28
CA ASN A 24 -0.79 43.21 -0.73
C ASN A 24 -0.77 43.76 -2.17
N VAL A 25 0.01 43.12 -3.05
CA VAL A 25 -0.29 43.07 -4.48
C VAL A 25 -0.31 41.62 -4.95
N LEU A 26 -1.47 40.99 -4.73
CA LEU A 26 -2.11 40.03 -5.63
C LEU A 26 -1.18 39.00 -6.32
N VAL A 27 -0.67 38.04 -5.55
CA VAL A 27 -0.50 36.66 -6.07
C VAL A 27 -1.56 35.81 -5.39
N SER A 28 -2.81 36.09 -5.72
CA SER A 28 -3.85 35.07 -5.74
C SER A 28 -4.08 34.71 -7.21
N PRO A 29 -3.24 33.85 -7.82
CA PRO A 29 -3.78 32.99 -8.86
C PRO A 29 -4.70 32.08 -8.07
N GLY A 30 -5.99 32.34 -8.23
CA GLY A 30 -7.04 31.66 -7.50
C GLY A 30 -6.73 30.18 -7.40
N TYR A 31 -7.14 29.59 -6.27
CA TYR A 31 -7.39 28.16 -6.16
C TYR A 31 -7.62 27.61 -7.55
N ILE A 32 -6.61 26.97 -8.13
CA ILE A 32 -6.82 26.09 -9.26
C ILE A 32 -7.56 24.94 -8.59
N GLY A 33 -8.85 25.19 -8.35
CA GLY A 33 -9.90 24.23 -8.48
C GLY A 33 -9.87 23.74 -9.92
N THR A 34 -8.75 23.14 -10.36
CA THR A 34 -8.86 21.76 -10.77
C THR A 34 -9.77 21.16 -9.73
N ARG A 35 -11.04 20.96 -10.10
CA ARG A 35 -11.81 19.83 -9.62
C ARG A 35 -10.85 18.67 -9.82
N SER A 36 -9.96 18.46 -8.85
CA SER A 36 -9.05 17.34 -8.78
C SER A 36 -10.05 16.24 -8.74
N ARG A 37 -10.30 15.60 -9.91
CA ARG A 37 -11.16 14.43 -10.02
C ARG A 37 -10.78 13.64 -8.80
N ALA A 38 -11.69 13.51 -7.83
CA ALA A 38 -11.35 12.96 -6.54
C ALA A 38 -10.62 11.66 -6.84
N ASN A 39 -9.29 11.68 -6.67
CA ASN A 39 -8.45 10.68 -7.31
C ASN A 39 -8.76 9.42 -6.53
N ARG A 40 -9.61 8.54 -7.08
CA ARG A 40 -10.12 7.38 -6.35
C ARG A 40 -8.96 6.55 -5.80
N LEU A 41 -7.84 6.53 -6.52
CA LEU A 41 -6.55 5.99 -6.07
C LEU A 41 -5.92 6.76 -4.91
N LYS A 42 -5.88 8.10 -4.91
CA LYS A 42 -5.39 8.88 -3.77
C LYS A 42 -6.27 8.70 -2.53
N LYS A 43 -7.59 8.63 -2.71
CA LYS A 43 -8.54 8.35 -1.62
C LYS A 43 -8.36 6.93 -1.08
N PHE A 44 -8.12 5.95 -1.96
CA PHE A 44 -7.82 4.56 -1.57
C PHE A 44 -6.49 4.46 -0.81
N LEU A 45 -5.41 5.06 -1.32
CA LEU A 45 -4.12 5.06 -0.65
C LEU A 45 -4.18 5.77 0.71
N SER A 46 -4.88 6.90 0.80
CA SER A 46 -5.13 7.58 2.07
C SER A 46 -5.96 6.74 3.04
N TRP A 47 -6.90 5.93 2.54
CA TRP A 47 -7.63 4.97 3.37
C TRP A 47 -6.71 3.85 3.87
N CYS A 48 -5.82 3.31 3.02
CA CYS A 48 -4.84 2.30 3.43
C CYS A 48 -3.90 2.81 4.53
N ASP A 49 -3.57 4.11 4.52
CA ASP A 49 -2.76 4.75 5.56
C ASP A 49 -3.47 4.73 6.93
N GLY A 50 -4.79 4.94 6.95
CA GLY A 50 -5.61 4.84 8.15
C GLY A 50 -5.76 3.42 8.72
N GLN A 51 -5.37 2.38 7.96
CA GLN A 51 -5.47 0.98 8.37
C GLN A 51 -4.27 0.50 9.22
N GLU A 52 -3.29 1.36 9.49
CA GLU A 52 -2.09 1.00 10.26
C GLU A 52 -2.41 0.49 11.68
N LYS A 53 -3.47 1.03 12.31
CA LYS A 53 -3.97 0.57 13.62
C LYS A 53 -4.35 -0.92 13.63
N ASN A 54 -4.79 -1.43 12.48
CA ASN A 54 -5.24 -2.81 12.31
C ASN A 54 -4.23 -3.66 11.52
N ARG A 55 -2.93 -3.29 11.54
CA ARG A 55 -1.88 -3.98 10.78
C ARG A 55 -1.86 -5.50 11.01
N LEU A 56 -2.03 -5.94 12.26
CA LEU A 56 -2.04 -7.37 12.61
C LEU A 56 -3.24 -8.10 12.02
N LEU A 57 -4.41 -7.46 11.99
CA LEU A 57 -5.62 -8.03 11.39
C LEU A 57 -5.43 -8.22 9.89
N TRP A 58 -4.89 -7.21 9.19
CA TRP A 58 -4.59 -7.30 7.76
C TRP A 58 -3.51 -8.33 7.43
N LEU A 59 -2.49 -8.45 8.28
CA LEU A 59 -1.47 -9.49 8.16
C LEU A 59 -2.08 -10.89 8.35
N GLY A 60 -2.97 -11.06 9.34
CA GLY A 60 -3.71 -12.30 9.56
C GLY A 60 -4.60 -12.69 8.36
N ILE A 61 -5.33 -11.73 7.79
CA ILE A 61 -6.12 -11.95 6.57
C ILE A 61 -5.22 -12.30 5.38
N GLY A 62 -4.07 -11.64 5.23
CA GLY A 62 -3.13 -11.94 4.16
C GLY A 62 -2.53 -13.35 4.28
N ILE A 63 -2.17 -13.78 5.48
CA ILE A 63 -1.56 -15.10 5.68
C ILE A 63 -2.62 -16.21 5.71
N MET A 64 -3.63 -16.13 6.58
CA MET A 64 -4.64 -17.19 6.67
C MET A 64 -5.65 -17.16 5.53
N GLY A 65 -6.11 -15.97 5.14
CA GLY A 65 -7.10 -15.82 4.08
C GLY A 65 -6.47 -15.97 2.70
N HIS A 66 -5.52 -15.11 2.34
CA HIS A 66 -4.97 -15.12 0.98
C HIS A 66 -4.05 -16.32 0.75
N ILE A 67 -3.02 -16.49 1.57
CA ILE A 67 -2.06 -17.59 1.40
C ILE A 67 -2.69 -18.94 1.80
N GLY A 68 -3.43 -18.98 2.91
CA GLY A 68 -4.01 -20.21 3.44
C GLY A 68 -5.26 -20.71 2.72
N MET A 69 -6.03 -19.85 2.05
CA MET A 69 -7.27 -20.24 1.37
C MET A 69 -7.23 -19.96 -0.14
N VAL A 70 -6.94 -18.73 -0.55
CA VAL A 70 -7.01 -18.35 -1.98
C VAL A 70 -5.95 -19.08 -2.80
N LEU A 71 -4.71 -19.15 -2.30
CA LEU A 71 -3.60 -19.78 -3.01
C LEU A 71 -3.82 -21.29 -3.25
N PRO A 72 -4.12 -22.13 -2.24
CA PRO A 72 -4.41 -23.55 -2.48
C PRO A 72 -5.66 -23.76 -3.33
N LEU A 73 -6.69 -22.90 -3.20
CA LEU A 73 -7.87 -22.98 -4.05
C LEU A 73 -7.52 -22.70 -5.52
N THR A 74 -6.67 -21.71 -5.78
CA THR A 74 -6.21 -21.36 -7.14
C THR A 74 -5.36 -22.49 -7.73
N LEU A 75 -4.46 -23.08 -6.93
CA LEU A 75 -3.66 -24.23 -7.34
C LEU A 75 -4.51 -25.47 -7.64
N LEU A 76 -5.53 -25.72 -6.81
CA LEU A 76 -6.48 -26.81 -7.02
C LEU A 76 -7.27 -26.59 -8.32
N ALA A 77 -7.69 -25.36 -8.60
CA ALA A 77 -8.33 -25.01 -9.86
C ALA A 77 -7.43 -25.29 -11.08
N VAL A 78 -6.15 -24.90 -11.03
CA VAL A 78 -5.20 -25.16 -12.12
C VAL A 78 -4.95 -26.66 -12.30
N LEU A 79 -4.83 -27.40 -11.20
CA LEU A 79 -4.56 -28.84 -11.24
C LEU A 79 -5.73 -29.63 -11.87
N PHE A 80 -6.96 -29.36 -11.42
CA PHE A 80 -8.12 -30.16 -11.85
C PHE A 80 -8.82 -29.61 -13.09
N LEU A 81 -8.89 -28.28 -13.28
CA LEU A 81 -9.64 -27.69 -14.39
C LEU A 81 -8.74 -27.37 -15.59
N ALA A 82 -7.50 -26.92 -15.37
CA ALA A 82 -6.61 -26.52 -16.46
C ALA A 82 -5.69 -27.64 -16.98
N ASN A 83 -6.01 -28.91 -16.70
CA ASN A 83 -5.20 -30.08 -17.08
C ASN A 83 -3.71 -29.94 -16.71
N ASN A 84 -3.43 -29.35 -15.54
CA ASN A 84 -2.09 -29.10 -15.02
C ASN A 84 -1.17 -28.28 -15.95
N ASN A 85 -1.71 -27.25 -16.61
CA ASN A 85 -0.92 -26.37 -17.48
C ASN A 85 0.18 -25.63 -16.68
N PHE A 86 1.45 -25.93 -17.00
CA PHE A 86 2.62 -25.37 -16.31
C PHE A 86 2.75 -23.85 -16.43
N ALA A 87 2.24 -23.23 -17.50
CA ALA A 87 2.29 -21.79 -17.66
C ALA A 87 1.45 -21.05 -16.60
N LEU A 88 0.29 -21.61 -16.23
CA LEU A 88 -0.58 -21.03 -15.19
C LEU A 88 0.06 -21.17 -13.80
N TRP A 89 0.78 -22.26 -13.55
CA TRP A 89 1.55 -22.45 -12.32
C TRP A 89 2.59 -21.35 -12.11
N VAL A 90 3.38 -21.05 -13.14
CA VAL A 90 4.41 -20.00 -13.06
C VAL A 90 3.76 -18.63 -12.83
N LEU A 91 2.64 -18.35 -13.51
CA LEU A 91 1.94 -17.07 -13.38
C LEU A 91 1.38 -16.88 -11.95
N VAL A 92 0.76 -17.92 -11.38
CA VAL A 92 0.26 -17.90 -9.99
C VAL A 92 1.43 -17.71 -9.01
N LEU A 93 2.55 -18.41 -9.18
CA LEU A 93 3.72 -18.25 -8.33
C LEU A 93 4.26 -16.81 -8.40
N CYS A 94 4.50 -16.28 -9.60
CA CYS A 94 5.01 -14.93 -9.79
C CYS A 94 4.09 -13.86 -9.19
N ALA A 95 2.77 -14.05 -9.26
CA ALA A 95 1.80 -13.11 -8.71
C ALA A 95 1.65 -13.18 -7.18
N ASN A 96 1.92 -14.33 -6.56
CA ASN A 96 1.74 -14.53 -5.10
C ASN A 96 3.04 -14.37 -4.31
N VAL A 97 4.23 -14.56 -4.93
CA VAL A 97 5.53 -14.37 -4.27
C VAL A 97 5.70 -12.96 -3.65
N PRO A 98 5.35 -11.86 -4.33
CA PRO A 98 5.42 -10.52 -3.73
C PRO A 98 4.50 -10.38 -2.51
N VAL A 99 3.29 -10.96 -2.54
CA VAL A 99 2.35 -10.90 -1.42
C VAL A 99 2.91 -11.62 -0.19
N LEU A 100 3.51 -12.79 -0.40
CA LEU A 100 4.22 -13.55 0.64
C LEU A 100 5.36 -12.72 1.24
N ALA A 101 6.23 -12.15 0.40
CA ALA A 101 7.35 -11.35 0.85
C ALA A 101 6.90 -10.14 1.70
N LEU A 102 5.88 -9.41 1.24
CA LEU A 102 5.37 -8.23 1.94
C LEU A 102 4.66 -8.59 3.26
N ASN A 103 3.92 -9.71 3.29
CA ASN A 103 3.24 -10.20 4.50
C ASN A 103 4.24 -10.70 5.55
N LEU A 104 5.28 -11.44 5.14
CA LEU A 104 6.34 -11.93 6.05
C LEU A 104 7.23 -10.79 6.55
N ALA A 105 7.50 -9.78 5.72
CA ALA A 105 8.19 -8.56 6.14
C ALA A 105 7.34 -7.67 7.06
N ALA A 106 6.08 -8.05 7.33
CA ALA A 106 5.11 -7.28 8.10
C ALA A 106 5.06 -5.80 7.68
N GLN A 107 5.18 -5.55 6.37
CA GLN A 107 5.24 -4.19 5.83
C GLN A 107 3.92 -3.44 6.06
N PRO A 108 3.98 -2.09 6.13
CA PRO A 108 2.80 -1.30 6.44
C PRO A 108 1.68 -1.52 5.41
N PRO A 109 0.40 -1.52 5.85
CA PRO A 109 -0.79 -1.81 5.04
C PRO A 109 -0.93 -0.93 3.79
N LYS A 110 -0.30 0.24 3.78
CA LYS A 110 -0.20 1.14 2.62
C LYS A 110 0.39 0.48 1.37
N VAL A 111 1.27 -0.52 1.53
CA VAL A 111 1.90 -1.26 0.42
C VAL A 111 1.33 -2.67 0.30
N THR A 112 1.06 -3.34 1.41
CA THR A 112 0.56 -4.73 1.42
C THR A 112 -0.84 -4.84 0.83
N ILE A 113 -1.77 -3.96 1.20
CA ILE A 113 -3.16 -4.01 0.70
C ILE A 113 -3.24 -3.88 -0.84
N PRO A 114 -2.62 -2.88 -1.50
CA PRO A 114 -2.69 -2.77 -2.96
C PRO A 114 -2.06 -3.97 -3.67
N VAL A 115 -0.97 -4.52 -3.16
CA VAL A 115 -0.32 -5.69 -3.76
C VAL A 115 -1.16 -6.95 -3.56
N MET A 116 -1.74 -7.14 -2.37
CA MET A 116 -2.66 -8.24 -2.09
C MET A 116 -3.90 -8.17 -3.00
N LEU A 117 -4.49 -6.99 -3.18
CA LEU A 117 -5.63 -6.80 -4.08
C LEU A 117 -5.27 -7.13 -5.54
N THR A 118 -4.10 -6.68 -5.99
CA THR A 118 -3.61 -6.96 -7.35
C THR A 118 -3.42 -8.46 -7.55
N SER A 119 -2.79 -9.14 -6.59
CA SER A 119 -2.62 -10.59 -6.61
C SER A 119 -3.96 -11.33 -6.59
N LEU A 120 -4.94 -10.86 -5.82
CA LEU A 120 -6.29 -11.43 -5.79
C LEU A 120 -6.97 -11.33 -7.15
N ILE A 121 -6.86 -10.19 -7.83
CA ILE A 121 -7.38 -10.02 -9.20
C ILE A 121 -6.72 -11.03 -10.16
N VAL A 122 -5.40 -11.18 -10.08
CA VAL A 122 -4.68 -12.16 -10.92
C VAL A 122 -5.13 -13.59 -10.62
N ASN A 123 -5.29 -13.97 -9.36
CA ASN A 123 -5.79 -15.30 -8.98
C ASN A 123 -7.21 -15.55 -9.54
N ILE A 124 -8.11 -14.56 -9.48
CA ILE A 124 -9.45 -14.66 -10.08
C ILE A 124 -9.36 -14.88 -11.59
N VAL A 125 -8.50 -14.13 -12.29
CA VAL A 125 -8.29 -14.30 -13.73
C VAL A 125 -7.78 -15.70 -14.05
N VAL A 126 -6.83 -16.23 -13.28
CA VAL A 126 -6.32 -17.60 -13.46
C VAL A 126 -7.42 -18.64 -13.27
N ILE A 127 -8.29 -18.48 -12.27
CA ILE A 127 -9.43 -19.40 -12.06
C ILE A 127 -10.36 -19.37 -13.27
N ILE A 128 -10.69 -18.18 -13.80
CA ILE A 128 -11.54 -18.04 -14.98
C ILE A 128 -10.89 -18.71 -16.20
N VAL A 129 -9.60 -18.46 -16.45
CA VAL A 129 -8.87 -19.07 -17.57
C VAL A 129 -8.80 -20.59 -17.42
N SER A 130 -8.60 -21.10 -16.20
CA SER A 130 -8.62 -22.54 -15.92
C SER A 130 -9.98 -23.15 -16.23
N PHE A 131 -11.07 -22.45 -15.89
CA PHE A 131 -12.44 -22.89 -16.20
C PHE A 131 -12.74 -22.89 -17.71
N VAL A 132 -12.29 -21.86 -18.43
CA VAL A 132 -12.44 -21.80 -19.90
C VAL A 132 -11.65 -22.92 -20.57
N THR A 133 -10.43 -23.20 -20.09
CA THR A 133 -9.58 -24.28 -20.61
C THR A 133 -10.20 -25.66 -20.39
N PHE A 134 -10.95 -25.86 -19.30
CA PHE A 134 -11.68 -27.10 -19.05
C PHE A 134 -12.86 -27.34 -20.00
N LEU A 135 -13.50 -26.25 -20.44
CA LEU A 135 -14.72 -26.30 -21.23
C LEU A 135 -14.47 -26.50 -22.74
N ILE A 136 -13.26 -26.16 -23.20
CA ILE A 136 -12.79 -26.35 -24.58
C ILE A 136 -12.16 -27.75 -24.71
#